data_AF-A0A4U0RTB9-F1
#
_entry.id   AF-A0A4U0RTB9-F1
#
_cell.length_a   1.000
_cell.length_b   1.000
_cell.length_c   1.000
_cell.angle_alpha   90.00
_cell.angle_beta   90.00
_cell.angle_gamma   90.00
#
_symmetry.space_group_name_H-M   'P 1'
#
loop_
_entity.id
_entity.type
_entity.pdbx_description
1 polymer ?
#
loop_
_entity_poly.entity_id
_entity_poly.type
_entity_poly.pdbx_seq_one_letter_code
_entity_poly.pdbx_strand_id
1 'polypeptide(L)'
;MANGVFHTGYGVIVELSKSDLGQPHRPGLMEEVLTPVGQRERTLLQCLRDRQGGECQCALADKTPWMFIRRQRLGDKVVLVAAHLPVTHVATPEESDKRKAMKERIARAASRHGLDAQTEAKGADGRPVTDVLVTGPGGRRIGWQAQYSPVSATTVRRRSTAAREGGITPLWVTGDERAALIDRAPWARVDDVPWQDIASRLTLLVRGGVRHLQVWKCTDAAERACPETGGACGRFHSGWFPPALCLPQERATALDELVVTSADGEHVPVRTRNRHDARHAAYLWAPAADVEKWHAIVGEQNGTDTDDPDPDEPISFTEQELDSSCRYGEPGQPVPGRRPRRDTAAATGLHTFDEAPASLYRAPRNPVQLRLTPNERNAIAQELHCPPWEIGPCIRCAAPIHRYGRNTGMACPTCIAALNQP
;
A
#
# COMPACT_ATOMS: atom_id res chain seq x y z
N MET A 1 -22.27 -25.02 -3.37
CA MET A 1 -20.93 -25.33 -2.83
C MET A 1 -21.15 -26.02 -1.49
N ALA A 2 -20.39 -27.05 -1.17
CA ALA A 2 -20.52 -27.72 0.12
C ALA A 2 -20.09 -26.78 1.25
N ASN A 3 -20.93 -26.69 2.29
CA ASN A 3 -20.65 -25.97 3.53
C ASN A 3 -20.23 -26.95 4.65
N GLY A 4 -19.86 -28.18 4.31
CA GLY A 4 -19.30 -29.13 5.26
C GLY A 4 -18.24 -30.05 4.66
N VAL A 5 -17.39 -30.58 5.53
CA VAL A 5 -16.33 -31.55 5.20
C VAL A 5 -16.23 -32.61 6.29
N PHE A 6 -15.70 -33.78 5.95
CA PHE A 6 -15.36 -34.81 6.94
C PHE A 6 -13.91 -34.64 7.40
N HIS A 7 -13.69 -34.61 8.71
CA HIS A 7 -12.37 -34.56 9.33
C HIS A 7 -11.86 -35.97 9.62
N THR A 8 -10.89 -36.45 8.84
CA THR A 8 -10.44 -37.85 8.90
C THR A 8 -9.69 -38.18 10.19
N GLY A 9 -8.89 -37.23 10.71
CA GLY A 9 -8.14 -37.44 11.95
C GLY A 9 -9.00 -37.56 13.20
N TYR A 10 -10.22 -37.00 13.17
CA TYR A 10 -11.13 -36.96 14.33
C TYR A 10 -12.40 -37.77 14.12
N GLY A 11 -12.70 -38.19 12.89
CA GLY A 11 -13.91 -38.90 12.55
C GLY A 11 -15.19 -38.07 12.65
N VAL A 12 -15.11 -36.74 12.54
CA VAL A 12 -16.24 -35.82 12.75
C VAL A 12 -16.59 -35.03 11.48
N ILE A 13 -17.82 -34.51 11.44
CA ILE A 13 -18.24 -33.54 10.42
C ILE A 13 -17.92 -32.14 10.90
N VAL A 14 -17.36 -31.33 9.99
CA VAL A 14 -17.03 -29.92 10.19
C VAL A 14 -18.06 -29.10 9.43
N GLU A 15 -18.91 -28.36 10.14
CA GLU A 15 -19.97 -27.53 9.59
C GLU A 15 -19.50 -26.08 9.43
N LEU A 16 -19.07 -25.71 8.22
CA LEU A 16 -18.42 -24.41 7.92
C LEU A 16 -19.36 -23.20 8.06
N SER A 17 -20.67 -23.44 8.12
CA SER A 17 -21.69 -22.43 8.35
C SER A 17 -21.85 -22.03 9.81
N LYS A 18 -21.29 -22.80 10.77
CA LYS A 18 -21.40 -22.58 12.22
C LYS A 18 -20.10 -22.07 12.82
N SER A 19 -20.20 -21.18 13.80
CA SER A 19 -19.04 -20.56 14.45
C SER A 19 -18.13 -21.54 15.20
N ASP A 20 -18.71 -22.61 15.74
CA ASP A 20 -18.03 -23.71 16.45
C ASP A 20 -17.74 -24.91 15.54
N LEU A 21 -18.00 -24.78 14.23
CA LEU A 21 -17.90 -25.83 13.24
C LEU A 21 -18.78 -27.06 13.52
N GLY A 22 -19.82 -26.92 14.34
CA GLY A 22 -20.64 -28.03 14.84
C GLY A 22 -19.92 -28.89 15.88
N GLN A 23 -18.78 -28.43 16.42
CA GLN A 23 -17.92 -29.16 17.35
C GLN A 23 -17.56 -28.32 18.59
N PRO A 24 -18.54 -28.01 19.47
CA PRO A 24 -18.35 -27.10 20.60
C PRO A 24 -17.29 -27.55 21.62
N HIS A 25 -16.99 -28.86 21.65
CA HIS A 25 -16.00 -29.45 22.56
C HIS A 25 -14.58 -29.53 21.98
N ARG A 26 -14.33 -28.92 20.81
CA ARG A 26 -13.00 -28.95 20.15
C ARG A 26 -12.45 -27.54 19.93
N PRO A 27 -11.96 -26.88 21.01
CA PRO A 27 -11.23 -25.63 20.85
C PRO A 27 -10.00 -25.86 19.97
N GLY A 28 -9.75 -24.95 19.01
CA GLY A 28 -8.63 -25.06 18.06
C GLY A 28 -8.95 -25.71 16.71
N LEU A 29 -10.11 -26.37 16.57
CA LEU A 29 -10.49 -27.01 15.29
C LEU A 29 -10.50 -26.02 14.11
N MET A 30 -10.97 -24.80 14.34
CA MET A 30 -10.97 -23.72 13.34
C MET A 30 -9.56 -23.42 12.79
N GLU A 31 -8.56 -23.35 13.66
CA GLU A 31 -7.18 -23.08 13.28
C GLU A 31 -6.58 -24.26 12.50
N GLU A 32 -6.85 -25.48 12.96
CA GLU A 32 -6.39 -26.71 12.33
C GLU A 32 -6.94 -26.86 10.90
N VAL A 33 -8.24 -26.68 10.70
CA VAL A 33 -8.86 -26.89 9.38
C VAL A 33 -8.53 -25.76 8.39
N LEU A 34 -8.20 -24.57 8.89
CA LEU A 34 -7.72 -23.44 8.09
C LEU A 34 -6.21 -23.46 7.83
N THR A 35 -5.47 -24.36 8.48
CA THR A 35 -4.03 -24.52 8.24
C THR A 35 -3.78 -24.83 6.74
N PRO A 36 -2.82 -24.16 6.08
CA PRO A 36 -2.54 -24.38 4.67
C PRO A 36 -2.23 -25.84 4.36
N VAL A 37 -2.71 -26.34 3.22
CA VAL A 37 -2.56 -27.75 2.79
C VAL A 37 -1.09 -28.20 2.74
N GLY A 38 -0.14 -27.29 2.49
CA GLY A 38 1.29 -27.62 2.50
C GLY A 38 1.92 -27.75 3.89
N GLN A 39 1.17 -27.45 4.95
CA GLN A 39 1.61 -27.46 6.36
C GLN A 39 0.78 -28.44 7.21
N ARG A 40 -0.12 -29.20 6.59
CA ARG A 40 -0.95 -30.22 7.26
C ARG A 40 -1.06 -31.47 6.40
N GLU A 41 -1.54 -32.56 6.98
CA GLU A 41 -1.86 -33.77 6.24
C GLU A 41 -2.86 -33.48 5.11
N ARG A 42 -2.50 -33.85 3.88
CA ARG A 42 -3.34 -33.58 2.69
C ARG A 42 -4.68 -34.31 2.75
N THR A 43 -4.71 -35.42 3.47
CA THR A 43 -5.87 -36.31 3.65
C THR A 43 -6.76 -35.94 4.85
N LEU A 44 -6.44 -34.85 5.55
CA LEU A 44 -7.15 -34.44 6.77
C LEU A 44 -8.64 -34.14 6.53
N LEU A 45 -8.98 -33.57 5.37
CA LEU A 45 -10.36 -33.20 5.03
C LEU A 45 -10.83 -33.96 3.79
N GLN A 46 -12.00 -34.57 3.86
CA GLN A 46 -12.60 -35.38 2.80
C GLN A 46 -14.00 -34.86 2.43
N CYS A 47 -14.39 -35.04 1.17
CA CYS A 47 -15.75 -34.80 0.71
C CYS A 47 -16.77 -35.64 1.48
N LEU A 48 -17.83 -34.99 1.98
CA LEU A 48 -18.89 -35.68 2.72
C LEU A 48 -19.63 -36.70 1.85
N ARG A 49 -19.93 -36.36 0.59
CA ARG A 49 -20.58 -37.27 -0.36
C ARG A 49 -19.77 -38.53 -0.57
N ASP A 50 -18.47 -38.39 -0.80
CA ASP A 50 -17.53 -39.49 -0.96
C ASP A 50 -17.48 -40.37 0.30
N ARG A 51 -17.33 -39.74 1.47
CA ARG A 51 -17.27 -40.44 2.75
C ARG A 51 -18.54 -41.24 3.06
N GLN A 52 -19.71 -40.73 2.64
CA GLN A 52 -21.00 -41.38 2.84
C GLN A 52 -21.25 -42.53 1.83
N GLY A 53 -20.26 -42.87 1.00
CA GLY A 53 -20.40 -43.90 -0.04
C GLY A 53 -21.22 -43.42 -1.25
N GLY A 54 -21.44 -42.11 -1.38
CA GLY A 54 -22.12 -41.52 -2.52
C GLY A 54 -21.16 -41.13 -3.64
N GLU A 55 -21.72 -40.90 -4.82
CA GLU A 55 -20.96 -40.47 -6.00
C GLU A 55 -20.37 -39.06 -5.83
N CYS A 56 -19.07 -38.99 -5.56
CA CYS A 56 -18.32 -37.76 -5.59
C CYS A 56 -17.94 -37.43 -7.03
N GLN A 57 -18.52 -36.36 -7.59
CA GLN A 57 -18.25 -35.91 -8.96
C GLN A 57 -16.75 -35.63 -9.24
N CYS A 58 -16.00 -35.25 -8.20
CA CYS A 58 -14.55 -35.09 -8.32
C CYS A 58 -13.84 -36.45 -8.43
N ALA A 59 -14.21 -37.43 -7.62
CA ALA A 59 -13.66 -38.78 -7.69
C ALA A 59 -14.01 -39.49 -9.01
N LEU A 60 -15.26 -39.31 -9.49
CA LEU A 60 -15.72 -39.81 -10.79
C LEU A 60 -14.97 -39.20 -11.98
N ALA A 61 -14.37 -38.02 -11.81
CA ALA A 61 -13.53 -37.37 -12.80
C ALA A 61 -12.04 -37.75 -12.66
N ASP A 62 -11.75 -38.92 -12.09
CA ASP A 62 -10.40 -39.45 -11.79
C ASP A 62 -9.54 -38.51 -10.92
N LYS A 63 -10.17 -37.75 -10.02
CA LYS A 63 -9.48 -36.88 -9.06
C LYS A 63 -9.65 -37.37 -7.62
N THR A 64 -9.03 -36.66 -6.68
CA THR A 64 -9.08 -37.05 -5.26
C THR A 64 -10.32 -36.48 -4.55
N PRO A 65 -10.91 -37.20 -3.59
CA PRO A 65 -12.01 -36.70 -2.75
C PRO A 65 -11.54 -35.76 -1.63
N TRP A 66 -10.23 -35.55 -1.50
CA TRP A 66 -9.64 -34.69 -0.49
C TRP A 66 -10.00 -33.22 -0.70
N MET A 67 -10.15 -32.47 0.38
CA MET A 67 -10.65 -31.10 0.38
C MET A 67 -9.75 -30.11 1.10
N PHE A 68 -9.96 -28.84 0.81
CA PHE A 68 -9.48 -27.72 1.59
C PHE A 68 -10.61 -26.73 1.85
N ILE A 69 -10.46 -25.97 2.92
CA ILE A 69 -11.36 -24.86 3.22
C ILE A 69 -10.75 -23.60 2.62
N ARG A 70 -11.59 -22.81 1.96
CA ARG A 70 -11.24 -21.47 1.48
C ARG A 70 -12.25 -20.46 1.97
N ARG A 71 -11.80 -19.22 2.10
CA ARG A 71 -12.68 -18.08 2.30
C ARG A 71 -13.31 -17.67 0.97
N GLN A 72 -14.61 -17.44 0.96
CA GLN A 72 -15.33 -16.93 -0.19
C GLN A 72 -16.21 -15.76 0.21
N ARG A 73 -16.32 -14.76 -0.67
CA ARG A 73 -17.18 -13.60 -0.46
C ARG A 73 -18.56 -13.85 -1.06
N LEU A 74 -19.59 -13.75 -0.22
CA LEU A 74 -21.00 -13.85 -0.58
C LEU A 74 -21.69 -12.53 -0.18
N GLY A 75 -21.95 -11.67 -1.17
CA GLY A 75 -22.34 -10.28 -0.91
C GLY A 75 -21.25 -9.55 -0.13
N ASP A 76 -21.63 -8.99 1.03
CA ASP A 76 -20.73 -8.21 1.89
C ASP A 76 -20.03 -9.05 2.97
N LYS A 77 -20.32 -10.35 3.01
CA LYS A 77 -19.82 -11.29 4.03
C LYS A 77 -18.73 -12.20 3.47
N VAL A 78 -17.74 -12.52 4.31
CA VAL A 78 -16.76 -13.58 4.03
C VAL A 78 -17.20 -14.84 4.74
N VAL A 79 -17.43 -15.93 4.01
CA VAL A 79 -17.86 -17.24 4.54
C VAL A 79 -16.79 -18.30 4.27
N LEU A 80 -16.84 -19.41 5.01
CA LEU A 80 -16.01 -20.58 4.74
C LEU A 80 -16.73 -21.53 3.79
N VAL A 81 -16.00 -22.03 2.79
CA VAL A 81 -16.53 -23.03 1.85
C VAL A 81 -15.51 -24.13 1.63
N ALA A 82 -16.02 -25.34 1.41
CA ALA A 82 -15.20 -26.48 1.07
C ALA A 82 -14.98 -26.55 -0.45
N ALA A 83 -13.75 -26.86 -0.85
CA ALA A 83 -13.42 -27.16 -2.23
C ALA A 83 -12.54 -28.41 -2.29
N HIS A 84 -12.71 -29.23 -3.33
CA HIS A 84 -11.80 -30.34 -3.58
C HIS A 84 -10.39 -29.79 -3.78
N LEU A 85 -9.39 -30.46 -3.20
CA LEU A 85 -8.02 -30.18 -3.52
C LEU A 85 -7.89 -30.27 -5.04
N PRO A 86 -7.31 -29.27 -5.70
CA PRO A 86 -6.90 -29.48 -7.06
C PRO A 86 -5.90 -30.64 -7.03
N VAL A 87 -6.27 -31.81 -7.59
CA VAL A 87 -5.33 -32.46 -8.51
C VAL A 87 -5.04 -31.35 -9.47
N THR A 88 -3.78 -30.92 -9.50
CA THR A 88 -3.26 -29.98 -10.48
C THR A 88 -4.22 -29.94 -11.68
N HIS A 89 -5.13 -28.94 -11.69
CA HIS A 89 -5.12 -28.15 -12.89
C HIS A 89 -3.63 -27.89 -13.02
N VAL A 90 -3.07 -28.34 -14.13
CA VAL A 90 -1.96 -27.59 -14.69
C VAL A 90 -2.50 -26.16 -14.62
N ALA A 91 -2.23 -25.49 -13.49
CA ALA A 91 -2.40 -24.06 -13.33
C ALA A 91 -1.48 -23.66 -14.44
N THR A 92 -2.05 -23.30 -15.58
CA THR A 92 -1.28 -23.20 -16.81
C THR A 92 -0.03 -22.43 -16.40
N PRO A 93 1.17 -23.07 -16.39
CA PRO A 93 2.37 -22.45 -15.86
C PRO A 93 2.78 -21.26 -16.72
N GLU A 94 1.99 -20.95 -17.73
CA GLU A 94 1.75 -19.64 -18.29
C GLU A 94 1.47 -18.64 -17.16
N GLU A 95 2.56 -18.27 -16.47
CA GLU A 95 2.74 -16.94 -15.96
C GLU A 95 2.12 -15.96 -16.97
N SER A 96 1.13 -15.19 -16.50
CA SER A 96 0.39 -14.31 -17.40
C SER A 96 1.35 -13.39 -18.14
N ASP A 97 1.06 -13.12 -19.41
CA ASP A 97 1.93 -12.26 -20.23
C ASP A 97 2.12 -10.88 -19.59
N LYS A 98 1.13 -10.38 -18.84
CA LYS A 98 1.25 -9.17 -18.03
C LYS A 98 2.33 -9.28 -16.96
N ARG A 99 2.40 -10.41 -16.24
CA ARG A 99 3.41 -10.63 -15.20
C ARG A 99 4.81 -10.74 -15.83
N LYS A 100 4.95 -11.50 -16.93
CA LYS A 100 6.22 -11.59 -17.68
C LYS A 100 6.69 -10.23 -18.18
N ALA A 101 5.81 -9.48 -18.85
CA ALA A 101 6.09 -8.15 -19.37
C ALA A 101 6.49 -7.18 -18.25
N MET A 102 5.84 -7.25 -17.08
CA MET A 102 6.18 -6.40 -15.94
C MET A 102 7.56 -6.73 -15.37
N LYS A 103 7.89 -8.03 -15.20
CA LYS A 103 9.23 -8.46 -14.76
C LYS A 103 10.31 -7.97 -15.71
N GLU A 104 10.11 -8.19 -17.01
CA GLU A 104 11.06 -7.76 -18.03
C GLU A 104 11.22 -6.24 -18.04
N ARG A 105 10.11 -5.49 -17.93
CA ARG A 105 10.14 -4.03 -17.85
C ARG A 105 10.94 -3.53 -16.65
N ILE A 106 10.73 -4.10 -15.48
CA ILE A 106 11.46 -3.74 -14.26
C ILE A 106 12.95 -4.02 -14.43
N ALA A 107 13.31 -5.23 -14.88
CA ALA A 107 14.70 -5.61 -15.11
C ALA A 107 15.36 -4.68 -16.15
N ARG A 108 14.68 -4.41 -17.26
CA ARG A 108 15.16 -3.49 -18.31
C ARG A 108 15.29 -2.05 -17.81
N ALA A 109 14.38 -1.57 -16.97
CA ALA A 109 14.48 -0.25 -16.36
C ALA A 109 15.72 -0.16 -15.47
N ALA A 110 15.94 -1.14 -14.59
CA ALA A 110 17.14 -1.22 -13.76
C ALA A 110 18.44 -1.27 -14.60
N SER A 111 18.51 -2.16 -15.59
CA SER A 111 19.72 -2.33 -16.41
C SER A 111 20.05 -1.09 -17.25
N ARG A 112 19.06 -0.35 -17.77
CA ARG A 112 19.29 0.91 -18.51
C ARG A 112 19.92 2.00 -17.63
N HIS A 113 19.73 1.92 -16.31
CA HIS A 113 20.31 2.84 -15.34
C HIS A 113 21.58 2.26 -14.67
N GLY A 114 22.14 1.17 -15.21
CA GLY A 114 23.38 0.57 -14.71
C GLY A 114 23.25 -0.20 -13.40
N LEU A 115 22.03 -0.53 -12.97
CA LEU A 115 21.76 -1.30 -11.77
C LEU A 115 21.82 -2.82 -12.07
N ASP A 116 22.24 -3.61 -11.09
CA ASP A 116 22.19 -5.07 -11.18
C ASP A 116 20.73 -5.54 -11.01
N ALA A 117 20.27 -6.38 -11.95
CA ALA A 117 18.91 -6.89 -11.97
C ALA A 117 18.90 -8.39 -12.25
N GLN A 118 18.25 -9.15 -11.36
CA GLN A 118 18.12 -10.60 -11.46
C GLN A 118 16.64 -10.97 -11.50
N THR A 119 16.18 -11.52 -12.62
CA THR A 119 14.85 -12.10 -12.75
C THR A 119 14.80 -13.48 -12.10
N GLU A 120 13.70 -13.82 -11.43
CA GLU A 120 13.53 -15.09 -10.70
C GLU A 120 14.66 -15.36 -9.69
N ALA A 121 15.04 -14.32 -8.94
CA ALA A 121 16.13 -14.41 -7.98
C ALA A 121 15.85 -15.51 -6.94
N LYS A 122 16.81 -16.43 -6.79
CA LYS A 122 16.72 -17.59 -5.90
C LYS A 122 17.49 -17.35 -4.61
N GLY A 123 16.98 -17.89 -3.52
CA GLY A 123 17.64 -17.92 -2.22
C GLY A 123 18.73 -18.99 -2.19
N ALA A 124 19.46 -19.06 -1.09
CA ALA A 124 20.49 -20.09 -0.87
C ALA A 124 19.90 -21.52 -0.86
N ASP A 125 18.61 -21.66 -0.56
CA ASP A 125 17.84 -22.90 -0.62
C ASP A 125 17.32 -23.23 -2.04
N GLY A 126 17.69 -22.44 -3.05
CA GLY A 126 17.26 -22.58 -4.44
C GLY A 126 15.81 -22.15 -4.70
N ARG A 127 15.07 -21.67 -3.70
CA ARG A 127 13.68 -21.23 -3.87
C ARG A 127 13.62 -19.79 -4.38
N PRO A 128 12.66 -19.43 -5.26
CA PRO A 128 12.47 -18.05 -5.70
C PRO A 128 12.12 -17.15 -4.51
N VAL A 129 12.88 -16.08 -4.31
CA VAL A 129 12.67 -15.09 -3.24
C VAL A 129 11.80 -13.94 -3.73
N THR A 130 12.03 -13.49 -4.97
CA THR A 130 11.31 -12.38 -5.60
C THR A 130 11.26 -12.55 -7.12
N ASP A 131 10.30 -11.89 -7.76
CA ASP A 131 10.12 -11.97 -9.22
C ASP A 131 11.26 -11.26 -9.95
N VAL A 132 11.63 -10.06 -9.48
CA VAL A 132 12.85 -9.35 -9.91
C VAL A 132 13.54 -8.80 -8.67
N LEU A 133 14.85 -9.04 -8.55
CA LEU A 133 15.71 -8.43 -7.55
C LEU A 133 16.51 -7.33 -8.23
N VAL A 134 16.42 -6.10 -7.71
CA VAL A 134 17.23 -4.97 -8.16
C VAL A 134 18.20 -4.60 -7.04
N THR A 135 19.48 -4.60 -7.34
CA THR A 135 20.54 -4.21 -6.41
C THR A 135 21.08 -2.84 -6.79
N GLY A 136 20.87 -1.88 -5.90
CA GLY A 136 21.37 -0.51 -6.03
C GLY A 136 22.72 -0.28 -5.35
N PRO A 137 23.25 0.95 -5.45
CA PRO A 137 24.46 1.37 -4.75
C PRO A 137 24.39 1.07 -3.24
N GLY A 138 25.56 0.80 -2.64
CA GLY A 138 25.64 0.44 -1.22
C GLY A 138 25.02 -0.92 -0.87
N GLY A 139 24.75 -1.77 -1.88
CA GLY A 139 24.22 -3.12 -1.68
C GLY A 139 22.74 -3.16 -1.29
N ARG A 140 22.00 -2.06 -1.52
CA ARG A 140 20.55 -2.02 -1.27
C ARG A 140 19.83 -2.97 -2.22
N ARG A 141 18.96 -3.83 -1.68
CA ARG A 141 18.28 -4.89 -2.43
C ARG A 141 16.77 -4.71 -2.40
N ILE A 142 16.17 -4.40 -3.55
CA ILE A 142 14.72 -4.23 -3.70
C ILE A 142 14.13 -5.43 -4.44
N GLY A 143 13.23 -6.14 -3.78
CA GLY A 143 12.54 -7.30 -4.32
C GLY A 143 11.19 -6.92 -4.91
N TRP A 144 11.14 -6.74 -6.23
CA TRP A 144 9.92 -6.46 -6.96
C TRP A 144 9.09 -7.73 -7.18
N GLN A 145 7.80 -7.68 -6.84
CA GLN A 145 6.83 -8.77 -7.02
C GLN A 145 5.66 -8.31 -7.89
N ALA A 146 5.53 -8.88 -9.10
CA ALA A 146 4.48 -8.51 -10.05
C ALA A 146 3.23 -9.38 -9.83
N GLN A 147 2.14 -8.78 -9.33
CA GLN A 147 0.94 -9.50 -8.94
C GLN A 147 -0.29 -9.06 -9.75
N TYR A 148 -0.58 -9.83 -10.80
CA TYR A 148 -1.74 -9.66 -11.69
C TYR A 148 -2.80 -10.74 -11.55
N SER A 149 -2.55 -11.77 -10.73
CA SER A 149 -3.55 -12.76 -10.35
C SER A 149 -4.00 -12.56 -8.89
N PRO A 150 -5.14 -13.12 -8.47
CA PRO A 150 -5.54 -13.05 -7.07
C PRO A 150 -4.51 -13.68 -6.12
N VAL A 151 -4.11 -12.93 -5.09
CA VAL A 151 -3.26 -13.41 -3.98
C VAL A 151 -3.99 -13.19 -2.65
N SER A 152 -3.72 -14.03 -1.66
CA SER A 152 -4.20 -13.80 -0.28
C SER A 152 -3.26 -12.89 0.49
N ALA A 153 -3.78 -12.12 1.43
CA ALA A 153 -2.95 -11.27 2.28
C ALA A 153 -1.95 -12.07 3.12
N THR A 154 -2.32 -13.25 3.61
CA THR A 154 -1.41 -14.18 4.30
C THR A 154 -0.20 -14.54 3.43
N THR A 155 -0.43 -14.80 2.13
CA THR A 155 0.65 -15.10 1.18
C THR A 155 1.54 -13.89 0.96
N VAL A 156 0.96 -12.69 0.85
CA VAL A 156 1.71 -11.43 0.71
C VAL A 156 2.62 -11.21 1.90
N ARG A 157 2.08 -11.33 3.13
CA ARG A 157 2.85 -11.20 4.38
C ARG A 157 3.98 -12.21 4.41
N ARG A 158 3.68 -13.50 4.29
CA ARG A 158 4.68 -14.58 4.32
C ARG A 158 5.83 -14.34 3.33
N ARG A 159 5.51 -14.01 2.07
CA ARG A 159 6.55 -13.74 1.05
C ARG A 159 7.35 -12.47 1.35
N SER A 160 6.71 -11.45 1.91
CA SER A 160 7.37 -10.20 2.28
C SER A 160 8.28 -10.37 3.50
N THR A 161 7.86 -11.13 4.51
CA THR A 161 8.67 -11.48 5.68
C THR A 161 9.88 -12.31 5.26
N ALA A 162 9.69 -13.35 4.44
CA ALA A 162 10.81 -14.15 3.91
C ALA A 162 11.81 -13.31 3.09
N ALA A 163 11.34 -12.33 2.32
CA ALA A 163 12.22 -11.40 1.62
C ALA A 163 13.03 -10.53 2.60
N ARG A 164 12.38 -9.97 3.64
CA ARG A 164 13.06 -9.16 4.66
C ARG A 164 14.10 -9.96 5.44
N GLU A 165 13.80 -11.20 5.81
CA GLU A 165 14.75 -12.13 6.45
C GLU A 165 15.99 -12.37 5.57
N GLY A 166 15.82 -12.36 4.25
CA GLY A 166 16.90 -12.42 3.26
C GLY A 166 17.62 -11.09 2.98
N GLY A 167 17.34 -10.03 3.75
CA GLY A 167 17.91 -8.69 3.56
C GLY A 167 17.38 -7.96 2.32
N ILE A 168 16.18 -8.31 1.86
CA ILE A 168 15.54 -7.73 0.67
C ILE A 168 14.33 -6.91 1.11
N THR A 169 14.28 -5.65 0.68
CA THR A 169 13.09 -4.80 0.87
C THR A 169 12.02 -5.17 -0.16
N PRO A 170 10.84 -5.68 0.24
CA PRO A 170 9.81 -6.10 -0.70
C PRO A 170 9.08 -4.89 -1.31
N LEU A 171 8.78 -4.95 -2.60
CA LEU A 171 7.94 -4.00 -3.33
C LEU A 171 6.97 -4.76 -4.24
N TRP A 172 5.67 -4.67 -3.95
CA TRP A 172 4.64 -5.33 -4.74
C TRP A 172 4.03 -4.39 -5.78
N VAL A 173 3.90 -4.83 -7.03
CA VAL A 173 3.23 -4.05 -8.09
C VAL A 173 1.96 -4.75 -8.58
N THR A 174 0.90 -3.98 -8.80
CA THR A 174 -0.39 -4.47 -9.31
C THR A 174 -1.12 -3.44 -10.17
N GLY A 175 -2.06 -3.90 -11.00
CA GLY A 175 -3.04 -3.05 -11.69
C GLY A 175 -4.39 -2.93 -10.96
N ASP A 176 -4.63 -3.72 -9.91
CA ASP A 176 -5.94 -3.83 -9.25
C ASP A 176 -6.02 -3.00 -7.96
N GLU A 177 -6.90 -2.01 -7.91
CA GLU A 177 -7.20 -1.18 -6.73
C GLU A 177 -7.81 -1.97 -5.55
N ARG A 178 -8.19 -3.22 -5.76
CA ARG A 178 -8.77 -4.15 -4.77
C ARG A 178 -7.81 -5.26 -4.36
N ALA A 179 -6.57 -5.24 -4.85
CA ALA A 179 -5.59 -6.29 -4.58
C ALA A 179 -5.35 -6.44 -3.07
N ALA A 180 -5.32 -7.68 -2.59
CA ALA A 180 -5.13 -7.98 -1.15
C ALA A 180 -3.72 -7.66 -0.64
N LEU A 181 -2.79 -7.27 -1.52
CA LEU A 181 -1.45 -6.81 -1.16
C LEU A 181 -1.41 -5.37 -0.65
N ILE A 182 -2.42 -4.56 -0.99
CA ILE A 182 -2.51 -3.16 -0.60
C ILE A 182 -2.54 -3.10 0.92
N ASP A 183 -1.63 -2.30 1.48
CA ASP A 183 -1.42 -2.11 2.93
C ASP A 183 -1.07 -3.41 3.70
N ARG A 184 -0.55 -4.43 3.01
CA ARG A 184 0.01 -5.65 3.63
C ARG A 184 1.53 -5.75 3.48
N ALA A 185 2.11 -5.02 2.54
CA ALA A 185 3.54 -4.84 2.31
C ALA A 185 3.73 -3.54 1.51
N PRO A 186 4.95 -2.98 1.39
CA PRO A 186 5.20 -1.85 0.50
C PRO A 186 4.74 -2.19 -0.92
N TRP A 187 3.95 -1.31 -1.51
CA TRP A 187 3.24 -1.58 -2.76
C TRP A 187 3.21 -0.37 -3.69
N ALA A 188 2.97 -0.61 -4.97
CA ALA A 188 2.71 0.38 -6.00
C ALA A 188 1.59 -0.13 -6.91
N ARG A 189 0.64 0.75 -7.27
CA ARG A 189 -0.38 0.44 -8.27
C ARG A 189 -0.13 1.23 -9.53
N VAL A 190 -0.23 0.57 -10.68
CA VAL A 190 -0.25 1.20 -12.01
C VAL A 190 -1.63 1.01 -12.66
N ASP A 191 -1.85 1.60 -13.83
CA ASP A 191 -3.07 1.32 -14.60
C ASP A 191 -3.09 -0.14 -15.07
N ASP A 192 -4.28 -0.75 -15.09
CA ASP A 192 -4.45 -2.11 -15.63
C ASP A 192 -4.51 -2.07 -17.16
N VAL A 193 -3.35 -2.08 -17.79
CA VAL A 193 -3.19 -2.04 -19.25
C VAL A 193 -2.87 -3.43 -19.81
N PRO A 194 -3.09 -3.69 -21.12
CA PRO A 194 -2.62 -4.89 -21.81
C PRO A 194 -1.11 -5.10 -21.67
N TRP A 195 -0.65 -6.36 -21.78
CA TRP A 195 0.77 -6.68 -21.59
C TRP A 195 1.67 -6.02 -22.65
N GLN A 196 1.15 -5.77 -23.84
CA GLN A 196 1.86 -5.07 -24.92
C GLN A 196 2.25 -3.66 -24.51
N ASP A 197 1.35 -2.96 -23.81
CA ASP A 197 1.61 -1.60 -23.31
C ASP A 197 2.62 -1.63 -22.17
N ILE A 198 2.57 -2.65 -21.30
CA ILE A 198 3.59 -2.88 -20.27
C ILE A 198 4.96 -3.10 -20.92
N ALA A 199 5.04 -3.96 -21.93
CA ALA A 199 6.27 -4.27 -22.64
C ALA A 199 6.84 -3.09 -23.44
N SER A 200 5.98 -2.17 -23.87
CA SER A 200 6.34 -0.99 -24.68
C SER A 200 7.16 0.07 -23.93
N ARG A 201 7.48 1.17 -24.62
CA ARG A 201 8.10 2.37 -24.04
C ARG A 201 7.10 3.36 -23.44
N LEU A 202 5.81 3.03 -23.43
CA LEU A 202 4.78 3.87 -22.83
C LEU A 202 5.08 4.09 -21.34
N THR A 203 5.03 5.33 -20.89
CA THR A 203 5.24 5.68 -19.49
C THR A 203 4.08 5.13 -18.64
N LEU A 204 4.38 4.17 -17.77
CA LEU A 204 3.42 3.73 -16.75
C LEU A 204 3.56 4.63 -15.52
N LEU A 205 2.47 5.30 -15.16
CA LEU A 205 2.43 6.13 -13.96
C LEU A 205 2.00 5.30 -12.77
N VAL A 206 2.66 5.52 -11.64
CA VAL A 206 2.21 4.99 -10.35
C VAL A 206 0.99 5.79 -9.89
N ARG A 207 -0.14 5.11 -9.77
CA ARG A 207 -1.44 5.65 -9.37
C ARG A 207 -1.72 5.56 -7.88
N GLY A 208 -1.05 4.65 -7.19
CA GLY A 208 -1.19 4.42 -5.75
C GLY A 208 0.06 3.79 -5.16
N GLY A 209 0.22 3.88 -3.84
CA GLY A 209 1.35 3.32 -3.11
C GLY A 209 2.55 4.25 -2.97
N VAL A 210 2.75 5.21 -3.87
CA VAL A 210 3.73 6.32 -3.69
C VAL A 210 3.01 7.56 -3.15
N ARG A 211 3.56 8.17 -2.09
CA ARG A 211 2.98 9.33 -1.40
C ARG A 211 4.05 10.33 -0.99
N HIS A 212 3.64 11.59 -0.83
CA HIS A 212 4.47 12.69 -0.36
C HIS A 212 3.99 13.20 0.99
N LEU A 213 4.93 13.72 1.78
CA LEU A 213 4.59 14.38 3.02
C LEU A 213 4.00 15.76 2.73
N GLN A 214 2.86 16.06 3.34
CA GLN A 214 2.28 17.39 3.34
C GLN A 214 2.19 17.87 4.77
N VAL A 215 2.60 19.11 5.01
CA VAL A 215 2.55 19.74 6.32
C VAL A 215 1.91 21.11 6.18
N TRP A 216 0.90 21.40 6.99
CA TRP A 216 0.17 22.65 6.89
C TRP A 216 -0.26 23.16 8.26
N LYS A 217 -0.39 24.48 8.38
CA LYS A 217 -1.04 25.10 9.53
C LYS A 217 -2.54 25.14 9.29
N CYS A 218 -3.32 24.67 10.24
CA CYS A 218 -4.76 24.68 10.20
C CYS A 218 -5.31 26.05 10.57
N THR A 219 -5.73 26.82 9.58
CA THR A 219 -6.37 28.13 9.75
C THR A 219 -7.62 28.20 8.90
N ASP A 220 -8.46 29.21 9.09
CA ASP A 220 -9.66 29.41 8.26
C ASP A 220 -9.33 29.63 6.78
N ALA A 221 -8.10 30.05 6.47
CA ALA A 221 -7.61 30.26 5.12
C ALA A 221 -6.89 29.03 4.53
N ALA A 222 -6.75 27.94 5.28
CA ALA A 222 -6.06 26.75 4.80
C ALA A 222 -6.90 26.04 3.74
N GLU A 223 -6.27 25.67 2.61
CA GLU A 223 -6.93 24.89 1.55
C GLU A 223 -7.36 23.48 2.01
N ARG A 224 -6.73 22.96 3.06
CA ARG A 224 -7.05 21.65 3.64
C ARG A 224 -7.93 21.81 4.87
N ALA A 225 -9.05 21.09 4.89
CA ALA A 225 -9.89 20.94 6.08
C ALA A 225 -9.11 20.34 7.26
N CYS A 226 -9.54 20.69 8.48
CA CYS A 226 -8.95 20.11 9.68
C CYS A 226 -9.29 18.61 9.77
N PRO A 227 -8.30 17.72 9.92
CA PRO A 227 -8.54 16.28 10.04
C PRO A 227 -9.25 15.89 11.34
N GLU A 228 -9.23 16.73 12.38
CA GLU A 228 -9.84 16.41 13.68
C GLU A 228 -11.25 16.98 13.83
N THR A 229 -11.46 18.23 13.41
CA THR A 229 -12.70 18.98 13.68
C THR A 229 -13.47 19.38 12.43
N GLY A 230 -12.90 19.18 11.24
CA GLY A 230 -13.44 19.70 9.98
C GLY A 230 -13.25 21.22 9.78
N GLY A 231 -13.40 22.03 10.84
CA GLY A 231 -13.11 23.48 10.85
C GLY A 231 -11.73 23.84 11.43
N ALA A 232 -11.30 25.10 11.30
CA ALA A 232 -9.95 25.52 11.71
C ALA A 232 -9.66 25.28 13.21
N CYS A 233 -8.48 24.70 13.52
CA CYS A 233 -8.07 24.42 14.90
C CYS A 233 -6.79 25.14 15.34
N GLY A 234 -6.15 25.92 14.48
CA GLY A 234 -4.95 26.70 14.79
C GLY A 234 -3.63 25.92 14.85
N ARG A 235 -3.68 24.60 14.98
CA ARG A 235 -2.52 23.69 15.08
C ARG A 235 -1.94 23.32 13.72
N PHE A 236 -0.80 22.64 13.72
CA PHE A 236 -0.24 22.07 12.49
C PHE A 236 -0.68 20.63 12.30
N HIS A 237 -0.82 20.24 11.04
CA HIS A 237 -1.06 18.86 10.65
C HIS A 237 -0.05 18.41 9.63
N SER A 238 0.18 17.11 9.62
CA SER A 238 1.00 16.42 8.63
C SER A 238 0.34 15.13 8.21
N GLY A 239 0.61 14.67 7.00
CA GLY A 239 0.13 13.39 6.50
C GLY A 239 0.69 13.04 5.14
N TRP A 240 0.47 11.79 4.73
CA TRP A 240 0.96 11.23 3.47
C TRP A 240 -0.14 11.25 2.40
N PHE A 241 0.11 11.97 1.32
CA PHE A 241 -0.86 12.18 0.24
C PHE A 241 -0.36 11.62 -1.08
N PRO A 242 -1.25 11.09 -1.94
CA PRO A 242 -0.86 10.78 -3.31
C PRO A 242 -0.46 12.09 -4.03
N PRO A 243 0.43 12.04 -5.04
CA PRO A 243 0.92 13.23 -5.73
C PRO A 243 -0.19 14.17 -6.24
N ALA A 244 -1.26 13.58 -6.77
CA ALA A 244 -2.43 14.29 -7.29
C ALA A 244 -3.21 15.12 -6.24
N LEU A 245 -3.02 14.85 -4.95
CA LEU A 245 -3.68 15.56 -3.85
C LEU A 245 -2.71 16.40 -3.01
N CYS A 246 -1.46 16.53 -3.45
CA CYS A 246 -0.50 17.45 -2.84
C CYS A 246 -0.85 18.91 -3.19
N LEU A 247 -0.42 19.85 -2.35
CA LEU A 247 -0.62 21.29 -2.55
C LEU A 247 0.74 22.01 -2.40
N PRO A 248 1.31 22.53 -3.50
CA PRO A 248 0.87 22.33 -4.88
C PRO A 248 0.92 20.85 -5.32
N GLN A 249 0.22 20.52 -6.39
CA GLN A 249 0.19 19.17 -6.93
C GLN A 249 1.60 18.70 -7.30
N GLU A 250 1.96 17.49 -6.86
CA GLU A 250 3.25 16.88 -7.18
C GLU A 250 3.14 16.02 -8.45
N ARG A 251 4.26 15.85 -9.16
CA ARG A 251 4.32 15.01 -10.35
C ARG A 251 4.11 13.54 -9.97
N ALA A 252 3.31 12.82 -10.75
CA ALA A 252 3.20 11.37 -10.60
C ALA A 252 4.53 10.69 -10.94
N THR A 253 4.98 9.81 -10.05
CA THR A 253 6.18 8.97 -10.25
C THR A 253 5.94 7.98 -11.38
N ALA A 254 6.87 7.89 -12.32
CA ALA A 254 6.84 6.82 -13.32
C ALA A 254 7.29 5.50 -12.70
N LEU A 255 6.77 4.37 -13.18
CA LEU A 255 7.18 3.04 -12.69
C LEU A 255 8.69 2.83 -12.87
N ASP A 256 9.21 3.12 -14.06
CA ASP A 256 10.63 2.98 -14.37
C ASP A 256 11.51 3.87 -13.47
N GLU A 257 11.02 5.05 -13.09
CA GLU A 257 11.65 5.94 -12.11
C GLU A 257 11.62 5.33 -10.70
N LEU A 258 10.48 4.78 -10.27
CA LEU A 258 10.38 4.11 -8.97
C LEU A 258 11.33 2.92 -8.86
N VAL A 259 11.54 2.15 -9.95
CA VAL A 259 12.55 1.07 -9.99
C VAL A 259 13.93 1.58 -9.61
N VAL A 260 14.35 2.69 -10.20
CA VAL A 260 15.69 3.27 -9.96
C VAL A 260 15.77 3.89 -8.58
N THR A 261 14.88 4.83 -8.29
CA THR A 261 14.88 5.61 -7.04
C THR A 261 14.66 4.77 -5.79
N SER A 262 13.94 3.64 -5.86
CA SER A 262 13.83 2.70 -4.72
C SER A 262 15.15 1.97 -4.45
N ALA A 263 15.90 1.61 -5.50
CA ALA A 263 17.21 0.97 -5.41
C ALA A 263 18.31 1.94 -4.96
N ASP A 264 18.24 3.19 -5.40
CA ASP A 264 19.17 4.27 -5.00
C ASP A 264 18.86 4.79 -3.59
N GLY A 265 17.66 4.49 -3.08
CA GLY A 265 17.20 4.92 -1.76
C GLY A 265 16.64 6.33 -1.70
N GLU A 266 16.41 6.96 -2.85
CA GLU A 266 15.65 8.20 -2.95
C GLU A 266 14.17 8.00 -2.63
N HIS A 267 13.60 6.83 -2.93
CA HIS A 267 12.33 6.38 -2.39
C HIS A 267 12.57 5.28 -1.36
N VAL A 268 11.92 5.40 -0.20
CA VAL A 268 12.04 4.43 0.90
C VAL A 268 10.67 3.95 1.34
N PRO A 269 10.54 2.70 1.82
CA PRO A 269 9.28 2.19 2.33
C PRO A 269 8.94 2.88 3.66
N VAL A 270 7.67 3.21 3.84
CA VAL A 270 7.13 3.77 5.08
C VAL A 270 5.97 2.91 5.53
N ARG A 271 5.93 2.63 6.83
CA ARG A 271 4.78 2.04 7.51
C ARG A 271 4.21 3.08 8.45
N THR A 272 2.94 3.43 8.28
CA THR A 272 2.24 4.34 9.20
C THR A 272 1.06 3.62 9.84
N ARG A 273 0.97 3.65 11.17
CA ARG A 273 -0.21 3.15 11.88
C ARG A 273 -1.30 4.22 11.86
N ASN A 274 -2.55 3.80 11.68
CA ASN A 274 -3.68 4.70 11.87
C ASN A 274 -3.86 4.94 13.37
N ARG A 275 -3.89 6.21 13.81
CA ARG A 275 -4.11 6.58 15.22
C ARG A 275 -5.48 6.15 15.73
N HIS A 276 -6.50 6.11 14.86
CA HIS A 276 -7.87 5.73 15.22
C HIS A 276 -8.11 4.23 15.07
N ASP A 277 -7.20 3.50 14.40
CA ASP A 277 -7.27 2.05 14.27
C ASP A 277 -5.86 1.47 14.24
N ALA A 278 -5.29 1.26 15.42
CA ALA A 278 -3.92 0.78 15.59
C ALA A 278 -3.67 -0.58 14.91
N ARG A 279 -4.74 -1.33 14.59
CA ARG A 279 -4.67 -2.62 13.89
C ARG A 279 -4.40 -2.46 12.40
N HIS A 280 -4.72 -1.31 11.81
CA HIS A 280 -4.48 -1.03 10.41
C HIS A 280 -3.22 -0.19 10.23
N ALA A 281 -2.24 -0.76 9.53
CA ALA A 281 -1.05 -0.05 9.09
C ALA A 281 -1.12 0.17 7.58
N ALA A 282 -0.93 1.41 7.14
CA ALA A 282 -0.71 1.70 5.74
C ALA A 282 0.76 1.44 5.40
N TYR A 283 1.00 0.86 4.23
CA TYR A 283 2.33 0.70 3.66
C TYR A 283 2.42 1.54 2.40
N LEU A 284 3.50 2.30 2.25
CA LEU A 284 3.71 3.19 1.11
C LEU A 284 5.19 3.33 0.79
N TRP A 285 5.48 3.94 -0.35
CA TRP A 285 6.79 4.47 -0.72
C TRP A 285 6.73 5.99 -0.68
N ALA A 286 7.79 6.63 -0.19
CA ALA A 286 7.89 8.08 -0.15
C ALA A 286 9.33 8.54 -0.43
N PRO A 287 9.52 9.77 -0.91
CA PRO A 287 10.84 10.36 -1.00
C PRO A 287 11.56 10.35 0.36
N ALA A 288 12.82 9.95 0.40
CA ALA A 288 13.61 9.86 1.63
C ALA A 288 13.64 11.19 2.40
N ALA A 289 13.77 12.31 1.68
CA ALA A 289 13.74 13.65 2.27
C ALA A 289 12.41 13.99 2.96
N ASP A 290 11.29 13.41 2.51
CA ASP A 290 10.00 13.58 3.16
C ASP A 290 9.89 12.67 4.40
N VAL A 291 10.48 11.47 4.34
CA VAL A 291 10.55 10.54 5.48
C VAL A 291 11.41 11.09 6.61
N GLU A 292 12.56 11.67 6.29
CA GLU A 292 13.41 12.39 7.25
C GLU A 292 12.65 13.53 7.94
N LYS A 293 11.95 14.36 7.15
CA LYS A 293 11.10 15.43 7.70
C LYS A 293 10.04 14.84 8.62
N TRP A 294 9.33 13.81 8.18
CA TRP A 294 8.28 13.15 8.97
C TRP A 294 8.82 12.67 10.32
N HIS A 295 9.97 11.98 10.34
CA HIS A 295 10.62 11.55 11.58
C HIS A 295 10.99 12.72 12.49
N ALA A 296 11.40 13.86 11.94
CA ALA A 296 11.62 15.07 12.72
C ALA A 296 10.32 15.66 13.32
N ILE A 297 9.14 15.38 12.74
CA ILE A 297 7.83 15.80 13.27
C ILE A 297 7.35 14.84 14.35
N VAL A 298 7.30 13.55 14.05
CA VAL A 298 6.64 12.55 14.91
C VAL A 298 7.57 11.86 15.90
N GLY A 299 8.87 12.15 15.82
CA GLY A 299 9.94 11.41 16.49
C GLY A 299 10.30 10.11 15.75
N GLU A 300 11.48 9.55 16.04
CA GLU A 300 11.80 8.19 15.59
C GLU A 300 10.84 7.20 16.26
N GLN A 301 9.76 6.85 15.58
CA GLN A 301 9.04 5.62 15.88
C GLN A 301 9.79 4.47 15.24
N ASN A 302 10.97 4.14 15.79
CA ASN A 302 11.63 2.85 15.60
C ASN A 302 10.83 1.79 16.38
N GLY A 303 9.57 1.61 15.99
CA GLY A 303 8.79 0.47 16.42
C GLY A 303 9.29 -0.73 15.62
N THR A 304 10.13 -1.55 16.26
CA THR A 304 10.43 -2.93 15.86
C THR A 304 9.23 -3.56 15.18
N ASP A 305 9.49 -4.19 14.04
CA ASP A 305 8.56 -4.93 13.16
C ASP A 305 7.72 -5.97 13.92
N THR A 306 6.84 -5.55 14.82
CA THR A 306 5.70 -6.36 15.20
C THR A 306 4.71 -6.21 14.06
N ASP A 307 4.76 -7.21 13.18
CA ASP A 307 3.76 -7.56 12.19
C ASP A 307 2.47 -7.94 12.92
N ASP A 308 1.88 -7.01 13.69
CA ASP A 308 0.52 -7.22 14.18
C ASP A 308 -0.35 -7.40 12.95
N PRO A 309 -0.99 -8.57 12.80
CA PRO A 309 -1.76 -8.85 11.62
C PRO A 309 -2.96 -7.90 11.61
N ASP A 310 -2.95 -6.91 10.72
CA ASP A 310 -4.20 -6.30 10.24
C ASP A 310 -5.15 -7.48 9.93
N PRO A 311 -6.25 -7.63 10.70
CA PRO A 311 -7.08 -8.81 10.68
C PRO A 311 -7.63 -8.96 9.26
N ASP A 312 -7.58 -10.18 8.75
CA ASP A 312 -8.39 -10.47 7.58
C ASP A 312 -9.86 -10.19 7.91
N GLU A 313 -10.65 -9.84 6.90
CA GLU A 313 -12.07 -9.59 7.08
C GLU A 313 -12.73 -10.72 7.90
N PRO A 314 -13.53 -10.38 8.92
CA PRO A 314 -14.05 -11.37 9.84
C PRO A 314 -14.91 -12.39 9.10
N ILE A 315 -14.71 -13.67 9.44
CA ILE A 315 -15.52 -14.75 8.92
C ILE A 315 -16.92 -14.60 9.50
N SER A 316 -17.91 -14.57 8.61
CA SER A 316 -19.32 -14.62 8.94
C SER A 316 -19.82 -16.06 8.83
N PHE A 317 -20.58 -16.48 9.83
CA PHE A 317 -21.23 -17.78 9.88
C PHE A 317 -22.70 -17.61 9.47
N THR A 318 -23.17 -18.43 8.54
CA THR A 318 -24.49 -18.28 7.93
C THR A 318 -25.57 -19.09 8.63
N GLU A 319 -25.19 -19.98 9.56
CA GLU A 319 -26.09 -20.92 10.25
C GLU A 319 -26.94 -21.76 9.28
N GLN A 320 -26.45 -21.94 8.05
CA GLN A 320 -27.09 -22.80 7.05
C GLN A 320 -26.98 -24.26 7.46
N GLU A 321 -28.04 -25.03 7.17
CA GLU A 321 -28.04 -26.49 7.31
C GLU A 321 -26.91 -27.12 6.49
N LEU A 322 -26.41 -28.25 6.98
CA LEU A 322 -25.33 -29.00 6.35
C LEU A 322 -25.72 -29.51 4.96
N ASP A 323 -25.01 -29.04 3.94
CA ASP A 323 -25.07 -29.51 2.56
C ASP A 323 -23.97 -30.54 2.32
N SER A 324 -24.34 -31.82 2.27
CA SER A 324 -23.45 -32.93 1.96
C SER A 324 -23.26 -33.18 0.46
N SER A 325 -23.86 -32.38 -0.42
CA SER A 325 -23.78 -32.57 -1.88
C SER A 325 -22.39 -32.24 -2.45
N CYS A 326 -21.98 -33.00 -3.48
CA CYS A 326 -20.77 -32.73 -4.25
C CYS A 326 -21.14 -31.99 -5.55
N ARG A 327 -20.92 -30.67 -5.57
CA ARG A 327 -21.20 -29.80 -6.74
C ARG A 327 -19.96 -29.52 -7.59
N TYR A 328 -19.01 -30.46 -7.60
CA TYR A 328 -17.80 -30.31 -8.40
C TYR A 328 -18.18 -30.31 -9.90
N GLY A 329 -17.75 -29.27 -10.64
CA GLY A 329 -18.02 -29.15 -12.08
C GLY A 329 -19.34 -28.46 -12.46
N GLU A 330 -20.23 -28.13 -11.50
CA GLU A 330 -21.51 -27.49 -11.82
C GLU A 330 -21.35 -26.00 -12.23
N PRO A 331 -21.91 -25.58 -13.38
CA PRO A 331 -21.94 -24.18 -13.81
C PRO A 331 -22.97 -23.41 -12.98
N GLY A 332 -22.51 -22.77 -11.91
CA GLY A 332 -23.36 -21.99 -11.01
C GLY A 332 -22.62 -21.42 -9.82
N GLN A 333 -21.30 -21.17 -9.93
CA GLN A 333 -20.57 -20.51 -8.86
C GLN A 333 -21.25 -19.16 -8.58
N PRO A 334 -21.69 -18.89 -7.33
CA PRO A 334 -22.14 -17.55 -7.00
C PRO A 334 -21.01 -16.60 -7.35
N VAL A 335 -21.32 -15.62 -8.20
CA VAL A 335 -20.38 -14.56 -8.60
C VAL A 335 -19.76 -14.05 -7.31
N PRO A 336 -18.43 -14.21 -7.11
CA PRO A 336 -17.81 -13.74 -5.89
C PRO A 336 -18.16 -12.26 -5.71
N GLY A 337 -18.69 -11.90 -4.54
CA GLY A 337 -19.03 -10.51 -4.27
C GLY A 337 -17.82 -9.61 -4.54
N ARG A 338 -18.05 -8.41 -5.08
CA ARG A 338 -16.96 -7.47 -5.38
C ARG A 338 -16.17 -7.20 -4.09
N ARG A 339 -14.84 -7.31 -4.18
CA ARG A 339 -13.96 -6.91 -3.08
C ARG A 339 -14.06 -5.39 -2.89
N PRO A 340 -13.95 -4.90 -1.64
CA PRO A 340 -13.92 -3.47 -1.40
C PRO A 340 -12.68 -2.86 -2.06
N ARG A 341 -12.80 -1.61 -2.49
CA ARG A 341 -11.64 -0.83 -2.94
C ARG A 341 -10.70 -0.65 -1.74
N ARG A 342 -9.42 -1.00 -1.93
CA ARG A 342 -8.39 -0.91 -0.88
C ARG A 342 -7.47 0.29 -1.11
N ASP A 343 -7.16 0.61 -2.37
CA ASP A 343 -6.44 1.84 -2.68
C ASP A 343 -7.37 3.06 -2.50
N THR A 344 -7.17 3.77 -1.39
CA THR A 344 -7.91 5.00 -1.08
C THR A 344 -7.04 6.23 -1.32
N ALA A 345 -7.65 7.28 -1.86
CA ALA A 345 -6.98 8.58 -1.99
C ALA A 345 -6.88 9.35 -0.65
N ALA A 346 -7.46 8.81 0.42
CA ALA A 346 -7.42 9.43 1.74
C ALA A 346 -5.99 9.62 2.24
N ALA A 347 -5.76 10.69 3.00
CA ALA A 347 -4.50 10.89 3.70
C ALA A 347 -4.25 9.73 4.67
N THR A 348 -3.00 9.29 4.79
CA THR A 348 -2.60 8.30 5.80
C THR A 348 -1.50 8.88 6.69
N GLY A 349 -1.35 8.30 7.89
CA GLY A 349 -0.44 8.81 8.90
C GLY A 349 -0.73 10.26 9.25
N LEU A 350 -1.99 10.62 9.52
CA LEU A 350 -2.31 11.97 9.95
C LEU A 350 -1.76 12.23 11.37
N HIS A 351 -1.03 13.32 11.53
CA HIS A 351 -0.47 13.73 12.80
C HIS A 351 -0.65 15.22 13.03
N THR A 352 -1.16 15.57 14.22
CA THR A 352 -1.38 16.95 14.68
C THR A 352 -0.39 17.29 15.77
N PHE A 353 0.14 18.51 15.71
CA PHE A 353 1.16 19.01 16.62
C PHE A 353 1.07 20.55 16.75
N ASP A 354 1.55 21.09 17.86
CA ASP A 354 1.33 22.50 18.22
C ASP A 354 2.44 23.44 17.70
N GLU A 355 3.69 22.98 17.68
CA GLU A 355 4.85 23.78 17.30
C GLU A 355 5.37 23.39 15.92
N ALA A 356 5.70 24.37 15.08
CA ALA A 356 6.32 24.09 13.80
C ALA A 356 7.68 23.37 14.00
N PRO A 357 7.91 22.19 13.39
CA PRO A 357 9.21 21.52 13.41
C PRO A 357 10.31 22.49 12.99
N ALA A 358 11.45 22.45 13.69
CA ALA A 358 12.64 23.23 13.34
C ALA A 358 13.01 23.08 11.84
N SER A 359 12.75 21.90 11.25
CA SER A 359 12.97 21.55 9.85
C SER A 359 12.00 22.22 8.84
N LEU A 360 10.82 22.69 9.28
CA LEU A 360 9.91 23.49 8.45
C LEU A 360 10.32 24.95 8.40
N TYR A 361 11.13 25.42 9.35
CA TYR A 361 11.92 26.62 9.17
C TYR A 361 13.03 26.28 8.17
N ARG A 362 12.66 26.19 6.88
CA ARG A 362 13.63 26.44 5.82
C ARG A 362 14.18 27.82 6.09
N ALA A 363 15.34 27.90 6.73
CA ALA A 363 16.24 29.02 6.49
C ALA A 363 16.37 29.05 4.96
N PRO A 364 15.85 30.10 4.29
CA PRO A 364 15.97 30.17 2.84
C PRO A 364 17.45 29.99 2.50
N ARG A 365 17.79 29.22 1.46
CA ARG A 365 19.20 28.97 1.07
C ARG A 365 19.99 30.26 0.80
N ASN A 366 19.30 31.39 0.67
CA ASN A 366 19.77 32.70 1.13
C ASN A 366 18.59 33.38 1.83
N PRO A 367 18.58 33.58 3.17
CA PRO A 367 17.59 34.47 3.73
C PRO A 367 17.91 35.81 3.10
N VAL A 368 16.97 36.28 2.29
CA VAL A 368 16.97 37.66 1.87
C VAL A 368 16.67 38.47 3.15
N GLN A 369 17.69 38.63 3.99
CA GLN A 369 17.58 39.36 5.24
C GLN A 369 17.55 40.83 4.86
N LEU A 370 16.37 41.42 5.02
CA LEU A 370 16.23 42.86 5.01
C LEU A 370 16.88 43.41 6.30
N ARG A 371 18.17 43.73 6.23
CA ARG A 371 18.91 44.38 7.32
C ARG A 371 18.66 45.88 7.25
N LEU A 372 17.72 46.34 8.06
CA LEU A 372 17.42 47.76 8.26
C LEU A 372 17.62 48.10 9.72
N THR A 373 18.28 49.21 9.99
CA THR A 373 18.23 49.87 11.29
C THR A 373 16.79 50.33 11.59
N PRO A 374 16.43 50.56 12.87
CA PRO A 374 15.12 51.09 13.22
C PRO A 374 14.77 52.40 12.50
N ASN A 375 15.75 53.28 12.29
CA ASN A 375 15.54 54.56 11.60
C ASN A 375 15.25 54.38 10.11
N GLU A 376 16.00 53.52 9.41
CA GLU A 376 15.76 53.20 8.00
C GLU A 376 14.39 52.54 7.82
N ARG A 377 14.04 51.62 8.72
CA ARG A 377 12.75 50.93 8.70
C ARG A 377 11.59 51.91 8.89
N ASN A 378 11.72 52.90 9.77
CA ASN A 378 10.71 53.94 9.97
C ASN A 378 10.57 54.88 8.76
N ALA A 379 11.69 55.26 8.12
CA ALA A 379 11.66 56.10 6.92
C ALA A 379 10.97 55.39 5.74
N ILE A 380 11.30 54.12 5.52
CA ILE A 380 10.70 53.28 4.48
C ILE A 380 9.21 53.04 4.75
N ALA A 381 8.83 52.83 6.02
CA ALA A 381 7.44 52.65 6.42
C ALA A 381 6.58 53.89 6.11
N GLN A 382 7.14 55.09 6.30
CA GLN A 382 6.49 56.35 5.92
C GLN A 382 6.29 56.46 4.40
N GLU A 383 7.31 56.10 3.62
CA GLU A 383 7.24 56.11 2.14
C GLU A 383 6.21 55.12 1.60
N LEU A 384 6.12 53.93 2.20
CA LEU A 384 5.19 52.87 1.80
C LEU A 384 3.82 52.97 2.47
N HIS A 385 3.57 54.03 3.25
CA HIS A 385 2.32 54.27 3.97
C HIS A 385 1.83 53.08 4.81
N CYS A 386 2.77 52.39 5.47
CA CYS A 386 2.46 51.24 6.33
C CYS A 386 3.22 51.34 7.67
N PRO A 387 2.81 50.59 8.70
CA PRO A 387 3.57 50.49 9.93
C PRO A 387 4.98 49.86 9.75
N PRO A 388 5.97 50.20 10.58
CA PRO A 388 7.34 49.68 10.49
C PRO A 388 7.47 48.14 10.60
N TRP A 389 6.55 47.50 11.32
CA TRP A 389 6.49 46.04 11.45
C TRP A 389 5.93 45.34 10.20
N GLU A 390 5.33 46.09 9.29
CA GLU A 390 4.77 45.58 8.04
C GLU A 390 5.80 45.56 6.88
N ILE A 391 6.99 46.13 7.11
CA ILE A 391 8.10 46.13 6.17
C ILE A 391 8.82 44.78 6.14
N GLY A 392 8.90 44.18 4.95
CA GLY A 392 9.63 42.94 4.70
C GLY A 392 10.31 42.92 3.33
N PRO A 393 11.16 41.90 3.07
CA PRO A 393 11.94 41.85 1.83
C PRO A 393 11.09 41.44 0.63
N CYS A 394 11.34 42.00 -0.54
CA CYS A 394 10.87 41.44 -1.80
C CYS A 394 11.40 40.01 -1.97
N ILE A 395 10.53 39.07 -2.36
CA ILE A 395 10.89 37.64 -2.52
C ILE A 395 11.95 37.39 -3.60
N ARG A 396 12.18 38.34 -4.52
CA ARG A 396 13.15 38.20 -5.63
C ARG A 396 14.42 39.02 -5.45
N CYS A 397 14.30 40.31 -5.10
CA CYS A 397 15.44 41.24 -5.11
C CYS A 397 15.84 41.82 -3.75
N ALA A 398 15.23 41.38 -2.64
CA ALA A 398 15.50 41.90 -1.29
C ALA A 398 15.04 43.31 -0.95
N ALA A 399 14.61 44.11 -1.93
CA ALA A 399 14.17 45.47 -1.69
C ALA A 399 13.07 45.51 -0.61
N PRO A 400 13.11 46.48 0.32
CA PRO A 400 12.04 46.65 1.30
C PRO A 400 10.71 46.94 0.61
N ILE A 401 9.66 46.22 1.00
CA ILE A 401 8.30 46.40 0.52
C ILE A 401 7.31 46.30 1.69
N HIS A 402 6.09 46.78 1.46
CA HIS A 402 4.94 46.51 2.31
C HIS A 402 4.54 45.02 2.14
N ARG A 403 5.16 44.17 2.97
CA ARG A 403 5.10 42.70 2.81
C ARG A 403 4.00 42.06 3.66
N TYR A 404 3.70 42.65 4.81
CA TYR A 404 2.77 42.09 5.78
C TYR A 404 1.59 43.06 5.98
N GLY A 405 0.36 42.57 6.13
CA GLY A 405 -0.84 43.42 6.23
C GLY A 405 -1.80 43.32 5.04
N ARG A 406 -2.81 44.19 4.98
CA ARG A 406 -3.83 44.21 3.91
C ARG A 406 -3.27 44.82 2.62
N ASN A 407 -3.68 44.27 1.46
CA ASN A 407 -3.25 44.70 0.12
C ASN A 407 -1.73 44.58 -0.15
N THR A 408 -1.11 43.50 0.36
CA THR A 408 0.34 43.28 0.24
C THR A 408 0.73 42.40 -0.93
N GLY A 409 1.92 42.66 -1.49
CA GLY A 409 2.51 41.88 -2.57
C GLY A 409 3.75 41.11 -2.08
N MET A 410 4.01 39.93 -2.68
CA MET A 410 5.24 39.17 -2.40
C MET A 410 6.47 39.71 -3.15
N ALA A 411 6.27 40.55 -4.17
CA ALA A 411 7.31 41.11 -5.01
C ALA A 411 7.15 42.65 -5.14
N CYS A 412 8.25 43.38 -5.33
CA CYS A 412 8.20 44.83 -5.58
C CYS A 412 7.68 45.14 -6.99
N PRO A 413 7.15 46.35 -7.25
CA PRO A 413 6.65 46.75 -8.57
C PRO A 413 7.65 46.53 -9.71
N THR A 414 8.94 46.77 -9.47
CA THR A 414 10.02 46.52 -10.45
C THR A 414 10.14 45.03 -10.80
N CYS A 415 10.08 44.15 -9.80
CA CYS A 415 10.12 42.70 -10.03
C CYS A 415 8.85 42.16 -10.68
N ILE A 416 7.70 42.80 -10.43
CA ILE A 416 6.42 42.47 -11.07
C ILE A 416 6.46 42.92 -12.55
N ALA A 417 6.96 44.11 -12.84
CA ALA A 417 7.12 44.61 -14.20
C ALA A 417 8.08 43.74 -15.03
N ALA A 418 9.19 43.29 -14.43
CA ALA A 418 10.14 42.38 -15.07
C ALA A 418 9.57 40.98 -15.38
N LEU A 419 8.49 40.56 -14.71
CA LEU A 419 7.78 39.31 -15.02
C LEU A 419 6.80 39.46 -16.19
N ASN A 420 6.41 40.69 -16.51
CA ASN A 420 5.42 41.00 -17.54
C ASN A 420 6.05 41.53 -18.84
N GLN A 421 7.38 41.48 -18.96
CA GLN A 421 8.10 41.71 -20.21
C GLN A 421 8.30 40.37 -20.92
N PRO A 422 7.96 40.26 -22.22
CA PRO A 422 7.99 38.99 -22.97
C PRO A 422 9.39 38.40 -23.15
#